data_AF-A0A252CDG4-F1
#
_entry.id   AF-A0A252CDG4-F1
#
_cell.length_a   1.000
_cell.length_b   1.000
_cell.length_c   1.000
_cell.angle_alpha   90.00
_cell.angle_beta   90.00
_cell.angle_gamma   90.00
#
_symmetry.space_group_name_H-M   'P 1'
#
loop_
_entity.id
_entity.type
_entity.pdbx_description
1 polymer ?
#
loop_
_entity_poly.entity_id
_entity_poly.type
_entity_poly.pdbx_seq_one_letter_code
_entity_poly.pdbx_strand_id
1 'polypeptide(L)'
;MTRYMATIAYDGTNFAGFQTQNNQRTVQEEIEKVLTKLNSHQTVILHGSGRTDSGVHAHAQRIHFDLQGQRDEERLRFALDTQTPSDIAFREVIQVEEDFHVRFNKHEKIYEYFLENSKVRSPFHRLYRAHFRYQLDEDLMRQALADLVGTHDFTGFTAAGATVEDKIRTITQAELVKLDDENYKFIFRGNGFLYKQVRNMMGTVIKIGNGRMPVSQIKKILESKNRDLAGPTAAPEGLYLKEVIYFD
;
A
#
# COMPACT_ATOMS: atom_id res chain seq x y z
N MET A 1 22.78 -8.62 -17.66
CA MET A 1 21.87 -7.45 -17.59
C MET A 1 22.15 -6.76 -16.28
N THR A 2 21.98 -5.45 -16.15
CA THR A 2 22.21 -4.77 -14.86
C THR A 2 20.88 -4.56 -14.17
N ARG A 3 20.76 -4.99 -12.91
CA ARG A 3 19.57 -4.81 -12.09
C ARG A 3 19.62 -3.49 -11.35
N TYR A 4 18.50 -2.77 -11.40
CA TYR A 4 18.31 -1.55 -10.62
C TYR A 4 17.10 -1.69 -9.71
N MET A 5 17.21 -1.13 -8.51
CA MET A 5 16.07 -0.86 -7.66
C MET A 5 15.78 0.64 -7.73
N ALA A 6 14.49 1.02 -7.80
CA ALA A 6 14.07 2.40 -7.70
C ALA A 6 13.07 2.61 -6.56
N THR A 7 13.12 3.81 -5.97
CA THR A 7 12.08 4.33 -5.07
C THR A 7 11.18 5.26 -5.85
N ILE A 8 9.89 4.93 -5.91
CA ILE A 8 8.89 5.76 -6.57
C ILE A 8 7.81 6.24 -5.60
N ALA A 9 7.34 7.46 -5.84
CA ALA A 9 6.10 7.97 -5.28
C ALA A 9 5.05 8.11 -6.39
N TYR A 10 3.77 7.98 -6.05
CA TYR A 10 2.70 8.25 -7.00
C TYR A 10 1.39 8.65 -6.31
N ASP A 11 0.63 9.51 -7.01
CA ASP A 11 -0.77 9.77 -6.71
C ASP A 11 -1.64 8.71 -7.38
N GLY A 12 -2.19 7.79 -6.58
CA GLY A 12 -3.00 6.67 -7.07
C GLY A 12 -4.37 7.05 -7.63
N THR A 13 -4.82 8.31 -7.51
CA THR A 13 -6.19 8.73 -7.81
C THR A 13 -6.65 8.31 -9.20
N ASN A 14 -5.80 8.48 -10.22
CA ASN A 14 -6.13 8.25 -11.63
C ASN A 14 -5.54 6.94 -12.18
N PHE A 15 -5.18 6.00 -11.29
CA PHE A 15 -4.66 4.69 -11.66
C PHE A 15 -5.60 3.59 -11.21
N ALA A 16 -5.76 2.55 -12.04
CA ALA A 16 -6.44 1.31 -11.70
C ALA A 16 -5.63 0.39 -10.76
N GLY A 17 -4.71 0.98 -9.99
CA GLY A 17 -3.77 0.32 -9.09
C GLY A 17 -2.36 0.25 -9.67
N PHE A 18 -1.49 -0.43 -8.93
CA PHE A 18 -0.09 -0.58 -9.36
C PHE A 18 0.05 -1.51 -10.56
N GLN A 19 -0.53 -2.71 -10.48
CA GLN A 19 -0.25 -3.79 -11.43
C GLN A 19 -0.97 -3.60 -12.77
N THR A 20 -0.24 -3.85 -13.86
CA THR A 20 -0.75 -3.87 -15.24
C THR A 20 -1.99 -4.74 -15.39
N GLN A 21 -3.01 -4.19 -16.06
CA GLN A 21 -4.31 -4.79 -16.32
C GLN A 21 -4.77 -4.41 -17.74
N ASN A 22 -5.60 -5.23 -18.36
CA ASN A 22 -6.07 -4.98 -19.71
C ASN A 22 -6.92 -3.70 -19.79
N ASN A 23 -6.56 -2.80 -20.70
CA ASN A 23 -7.29 -1.57 -21.01
C ASN A 23 -7.50 -0.63 -19.81
N GLN A 24 -6.55 -0.59 -18.87
CA GLN A 24 -6.62 0.30 -17.71
C GLN A 24 -5.27 0.99 -17.51
N ARG A 25 -5.30 2.28 -17.15
CA ARG A 25 -4.08 3.02 -16.82
C ARG A 25 -3.57 2.55 -15.46
N THR A 26 -2.34 2.04 -15.40
CA THR A 26 -1.72 1.52 -14.16
C THR A 26 -0.32 2.09 -13.97
N VAL A 27 0.16 2.14 -12.72
CA VAL A 27 1.49 2.69 -12.42
C VAL A 27 2.58 1.86 -13.10
N GLN A 28 2.47 0.54 -13.04
CA GLN A 28 3.43 -0.38 -13.64
C GLN A 28 3.54 -0.19 -15.15
N GLU A 29 2.41 -0.16 -15.87
CA GLU A 29 2.42 -0.02 -17.33
C GLU A 29 3.03 1.32 -17.79
N GLU A 30 2.71 2.43 -17.11
CA GLU A 30 3.28 3.74 -17.46
C GLU A 30 4.81 3.77 -17.28
N ILE A 31 5.32 3.10 -16.25
CA ILE A 31 6.77 2.96 -16.02
C ILE A 31 7.40 2.01 -17.05
N GLU A 32 6.78 0.86 -17.33
CA GLU A 32 7.26 -0.13 -18.30
C GLU A 32 7.35 0.46 -19.72
N LYS A 33 6.42 1.34 -20.11
CA LYS A 33 6.49 2.09 -21.39
C LYS A 33 7.77 2.92 -21.49
N VAL A 34 8.10 3.68 -20.45
CA VAL A 34 9.30 4.52 -20.42
C VAL A 34 10.57 3.65 -20.38
N LEU A 35 10.60 2.62 -19.53
CA LEU A 35 11.73 1.69 -19.44
C LEU A 35 12.01 1.00 -20.78
N THR A 36 10.97 0.52 -21.46
CA THR A 36 11.08 -0.13 -22.77
C THR A 36 11.66 0.83 -23.81
N LYS A 37 11.21 2.09 -23.85
CA LYS A 37 11.79 3.13 -24.72
C LYS A 37 13.26 3.38 -24.39
N LEU A 38 13.61 3.47 -23.11
CA LEU A 38 14.99 3.65 -22.66
C LEU A 38 15.87 2.43 -22.93
N ASN A 39 15.30 1.24 -23.10
CA ASN A 39 15.99 -0.02 -23.36
C ASN A 39 15.97 -0.42 -24.84
N SER A 40 16.09 0.55 -25.75
CA SER A 40 16.12 0.33 -27.20
C SER A 40 14.91 -0.45 -27.73
N HIS A 41 13.73 -0.17 -27.18
CA HIS A 41 12.45 -0.82 -27.49
C HIS A 41 12.39 -2.31 -27.14
N GLN A 42 13.33 -2.83 -26.35
CA GLN A 42 13.20 -4.16 -25.76
C GLN A 42 12.35 -4.08 -24.50
N THR A 43 11.30 -4.90 -24.44
CA THR A 43 10.37 -4.95 -23.31
C THR A 43 11.11 -5.16 -22.00
N VAL A 44 10.84 -4.28 -21.03
CA VAL A 44 11.35 -4.39 -19.66
C VAL A 44 10.21 -4.84 -18.76
N ILE A 45 10.44 -5.90 -17.99
CA ILE A 45 9.50 -6.37 -16.98
C ILE A 45 9.80 -5.65 -15.67
N LEU A 46 8.78 -5.01 -15.09
CA LEU A 46 8.88 -4.34 -13.81
C LEU A 46 8.32 -5.20 -12.68
N HIS A 47 9.04 -5.29 -11.58
CA HIS A 47 8.57 -5.94 -10.36
C HIS A 47 8.39 -4.91 -9.25
N GLY A 48 7.21 -4.88 -8.62
CA GLY A 48 6.96 -4.06 -7.43
C GLY A 48 7.07 -4.85 -6.13
N SER A 49 7.51 -4.19 -5.06
CA SER A 49 7.60 -4.80 -3.73
C SER A 49 6.24 -5.21 -3.20
N GLY A 50 5.18 -4.47 -3.54
CA GLY A 50 3.79 -4.79 -3.25
C GLY A 50 2.87 -4.22 -4.32
N ARG A 51 1.64 -4.72 -4.36
CA ARG A 51 0.58 -4.15 -5.20
C ARG A 51 -0.21 -3.17 -4.35
N THR A 52 -0.58 -2.04 -4.94
CA THR A 52 -1.58 -1.12 -4.39
C THR A 52 -2.86 -1.22 -5.21
N ASP A 53 -3.99 -1.06 -4.54
CA ASP A 53 -5.30 -1.09 -5.18
C ASP A 53 -5.54 0.20 -5.99
N SER A 54 -6.54 0.19 -6.87
CA SER A 54 -7.03 1.42 -7.52
C SER A 54 -7.34 2.51 -6.49
N GLY A 55 -6.83 3.73 -6.75
CA GLY A 55 -6.96 4.89 -5.87
C GLY A 55 -5.99 4.95 -4.68
N VAL A 56 -5.16 3.93 -4.44
CA VAL A 56 -4.21 3.91 -3.31
C VAL A 56 -2.90 4.58 -3.73
N HIS A 57 -2.35 5.44 -2.88
CA HIS A 57 -1.14 6.20 -3.16
C HIS A 57 0.13 5.49 -2.65
N ALA A 58 1.31 5.99 -3.03
CA ALA A 58 2.57 5.60 -2.42
C ALA A 58 3.51 6.78 -2.27
N HIS A 59 4.20 6.82 -1.13
CA HIS A 59 5.34 7.70 -0.91
C HIS A 59 6.67 7.06 -1.30
N ALA A 60 6.84 5.76 -1.05
CA ALA A 60 8.08 5.04 -1.36
C ALA A 60 7.80 3.58 -1.70
N GLN A 61 7.14 3.36 -2.84
CA GLN A 61 7.07 2.03 -3.44
C GLN A 61 8.47 1.66 -3.98
N ARG A 62 8.93 0.46 -3.67
CA ARG A 62 10.17 -0.09 -4.22
C ARG A 62 9.85 -0.96 -5.44
N ILE A 63 10.58 -0.73 -6.53
CA ILE A 63 10.48 -1.51 -7.77
C ILE A 63 11.87 -1.98 -8.18
N HIS A 64 11.98 -3.09 -8.89
CA HIS A 64 13.21 -3.43 -9.62
C HIS A 64 12.91 -3.83 -11.06
N PHE A 65 13.93 -3.64 -11.89
CA PHE A 65 13.93 -3.94 -13.31
C PHE A 65 15.36 -4.15 -13.79
N ASP A 66 15.49 -4.82 -14.92
CA ASP A 66 16.78 -5.14 -15.55
C ASP A 66 16.94 -4.36 -16.86
N LEU A 67 18.10 -3.75 -17.08
CA LEU A 67 18.44 -3.05 -18.31
C LEU A 67 19.68 -3.63 -18.98
N GLN A 68 19.80 -3.40 -20.30
CA GLN A 68 21.03 -3.68 -21.01
C GLN A 68 22.09 -2.62 -20.67
N GLY A 69 23.25 -3.10 -20.23
CA GLY A 69 24.39 -2.27 -19.87
C GLY A 69 24.23 -1.53 -18.55
N GLN A 70 25.37 -1.14 -17.99
CA GLN A 70 25.41 -0.27 -16.82
C GLN A 70 25.10 1.18 -17.23
N ARG A 71 24.36 1.88 -16.38
CA ARG A 71 23.96 3.27 -16.54
C ARG A 71 24.31 4.01 -15.25
N ASP A 72 24.61 5.28 -15.41
CA ASP A 72 24.70 6.19 -14.28
C ASP A 72 23.34 6.30 -13.59
N GLU A 73 23.33 6.10 -12.28
CA GLU A 73 22.12 5.97 -11.46
C GLU A 73 21.28 7.24 -11.46
N GLU A 74 21.91 8.40 -11.27
CA GLU A 74 21.21 9.68 -11.23
C GLU A 74 20.71 10.10 -12.62
N ARG A 75 21.49 9.87 -13.68
CA ARG A 75 21.01 10.09 -15.06
C ARG A 75 19.82 9.18 -15.38
N LEU A 76 19.83 7.93 -14.92
CA LEU A 76 18.72 7.01 -15.10
C LEU A 76 17.49 7.48 -14.32
N ARG A 77 17.65 7.86 -13.04
CA ARG A 77 16.58 8.44 -12.21
C ARG A 77 15.96 9.66 -12.89
N PHE A 78 16.78 10.63 -13.31
CA PHE A 78 16.33 11.84 -13.99
C PHE A 78 15.60 11.55 -15.30
N ALA A 79 16.11 10.62 -16.11
CA ALA A 79 15.49 10.24 -17.37
C ALA A 79 14.13 9.55 -17.18
N LEU A 80 13.96 8.78 -16.10
CA LEU A 80 12.69 8.16 -15.74
C LEU A 80 11.70 9.21 -15.23
N ASP A 81 12.11 10.02 -14.25
CA ASP A 81 11.29 11.06 -13.61
C ASP A 81 10.70 12.05 -14.62
N THR A 82 11.50 12.47 -15.61
CA THR A 82 11.09 13.45 -16.63
C THR A 82 10.21 12.86 -17.75
N GLN A 83 10.20 11.54 -17.93
CA GLN A 83 9.46 10.88 -19.00
C GLN A 83 8.23 10.12 -18.51
N THR A 84 8.13 9.85 -17.21
CA THR A 84 6.88 9.35 -16.63
C THR A 84 5.85 10.47 -16.46
N PRO A 85 4.54 10.13 -16.41
CA PRO A 85 3.50 11.10 -16.08
C PRO A 85 3.73 11.80 -14.73
N SER A 86 3.23 13.02 -14.59
CA SER A 86 3.48 13.88 -13.41
C SER A 86 2.88 13.36 -12.09
N ASP A 87 2.01 12.34 -12.15
CA ASP A 87 1.47 11.63 -10.99
C ASP A 87 2.36 10.45 -10.55
N ILE A 88 3.55 10.29 -11.12
CA ILE A 88 4.62 9.36 -10.71
C ILE A 88 5.94 10.15 -10.60
N ALA A 89 6.69 9.92 -9.52
CA ALA A 89 8.00 10.53 -9.32
C ALA A 89 9.06 9.48 -8.94
N PHE A 90 10.24 9.56 -9.54
CA PHE A 90 11.41 8.74 -9.22
C PHE A 90 12.30 9.47 -8.22
N ARG A 91 12.31 9.00 -6.97
CA ARG A 91 13.08 9.60 -5.87
C ARG A 91 14.53 9.14 -5.85
N GLU A 92 14.77 7.89 -6.21
CA GLU A 92 16.08 7.25 -6.14
C GLU A 92 16.10 6.08 -7.13
N VAL A 93 17.27 5.85 -7.73
CA VAL A 93 17.60 4.63 -8.47
C VAL A 93 18.98 4.20 -8.00
N ILE A 94 19.15 2.92 -7.67
CA ILE A 94 20.45 2.34 -7.33
C ILE A 94 20.64 1.01 -8.06
N GLN A 95 21.87 0.69 -8.42
CA GLN A 95 22.25 -0.65 -8.85
C GLN A 95 22.21 -1.59 -7.65
N VAL A 96 21.72 -2.81 -7.86
CA VAL A 96 21.66 -3.86 -6.84
C VAL A 96 22.21 -5.17 -7.40
N GLU A 97 22.46 -6.13 -6.52
CA GLU A 97 22.90 -7.48 -6.91
C GLU A 97 21.90 -8.16 -7.85
N GLU A 98 22.40 -9.02 -8.75
CA GLU A 98 21.58 -9.69 -9.77
C GLU A 98 20.50 -10.61 -9.18
N ASP A 99 20.70 -11.11 -7.95
CA ASP A 99 19.76 -11.96 -7.22
C ASP A 99 18.77 -11.18 -6.34
N PHE A 100 18.95 -9.86 -6.19
CA PHE A 100 18.02 -9.04 -5.43
C PHE A 100 16.64 -9.00 -6.09
N HIS A 101 15.61 -9.25 -5.30
CA HIS A 101 14.22 -9.22 -5.72
C HIS A 101 13.34 -8.51 -4.67
N VAL A 102 12.81 -7.34 -5.04
CA VAL A 102 12.00 -6.44 -4.18
C VAL A 102 10.86 -7.10 -3.39
N ARG A 103 10.32 -8.22 -3.87
CA ARG A 103 9.24 -8.94 -3.19
C ARG A 103 9.73 -10.03 -2.24
N PHE A 104 10.90 -10.61 -2.49
CA PHE A 104 11.32 -11.87 -1.85
C PHE A 104 12.45 -11.67 -0.85
N ASN A 105 13.33 -10.70 -1.08
CA ASN A 105 14.27 -10.30 -0.04
C ASN A 105 13.51 -9.89 1.21
N LYS A 106 14.09 -10.19 2.38
CA LYS A 106 13.47 -9.92 3.68
C LYS A 106 13.23 -8.43 3.82
N HIS A 107 12.00 -8.04 4.11
CA HIS A 107 11.61 -6.65 4.22
C HIS A 107 10.43 -6.44 5.15
N GLU A 108 10.22 -5.20 5.55
CA GLU A 108 9.00 -4.73 6.15
C GLU A 108 8.35 -3.65 5.29
N LYS A 109 7.03 -3.53 5.43
CA LYS A 109 6.23 -2.48 4.80
C LYS A 109 5.54 -1.66 5.86
N ILE A 110 5.52 -0.35 5.64
CA ILE A 110 4.78 0.60 6.45
C ILE A 110 3.68 1.19 5.56
N TYR A 111 2.45 1.08 6.02
CA TYR A 111 1.30 1.77 5.44
C TYR A 111 0.80 2.83 6.40
N GLU A 112 0.40 3.97 5.85
CA GLU A 112 -0.34 5.01 6.56
C GLU A 112 -1.75 5.10 5.99
N TYR A 113 -2.75 5.26 6.85
CA TYR A 113 -4.12 5.52 6.45
C TYR A 113 -4.62 6.81 7.09
N PHE A 114 -5.05 7.78 6.27
CA PHE A 114 -5.58 9.05 6.74
C PHE A 114 -7.11 9.05 6.69
N LEU A 115 -7.71 9.45 7.81
CA LEU A 115 -9.15 9.51 7.99
C LEU A 115 -9.55 10.90 8.50
N GLU A 116 -10.37 11.59 7.73
CA GLU A 116 -11.09 12.80 8.12
C GLU A 116 -12.42 12.39 8.79
N ASN A 117 -12.53 12.64 10.09
CA ASN A 117 -13.71 12.40 10.92
C ASN A 117 -14.51 13.68 11.19
N SER A 118 -15.04 14.27 10.13
CA SER A 118 -15.80 15.52 10.16
C SER A 118 -17.25 15.32 9.69
N LYS A 119 -18.18 16.18 10.10
CA LYS A 119 -19.59 16.08 9.62
C LYS A 119 -19.71 16.28 8.11
N VAL A 120 -18.86 17.14 7.54
CA VAL A 120 -18.85 17.53 6.13
C VAL A 120 -17.45 17.32 5.57
N ARG A 121 -17.35 16.58 4.47
CA ARG A 121 -16.08 16.29 3.82
C ARG A 121 -15.42 17.57 3.31
N SER A 122 -14.13 17.74 3.59
CA SER A 122 -13.32 18.80 2.98
C SER A 122 -13.10 18.54 1.48
N PRO A 123 -13.35 19.53 0.60
CA PRO A 123 -13.03 19.38 -0.81
C PRO A 123 -11.50 19.31 -1.04
N PHE A 124 -10.68 19.85 -0.14
CA PHE A 124 -9.22 19.90 -0.29
C PHE A 124 -8.53 18.56 0.04
N HIS A 125 -9.13 17.76 0.92
CA HIS A 125 -8.57 16.47 1.33
C HIS A 125 -9.22 15.27 0.64
N ARG A 126 -10.26 15.49 -0.19
CA ARG A 126 -11.11 14.43 -0.74
C ARG A 126 -10.37 13.33 -1.51
N LEU A 127 -9.20 13.63 -2.08
CA LEU A 127 -8.39 12.65 -2.82
C LEU A 127 -7.28 12.03 -1.98
N TYR A 128 -7.09 12.49 -0.75
CA TYR A 128 -5.91 12.18 0.05
C TYR A 128 -6.21 11.73 1.48
N ARG A 129 -7.48 11.83 1.90
CA ARG A 129 -8.00 11.32 3.17
C ARG A 129 -9.35 10.66 2.88
N ALA A 130 -9.58 9.50 3.49
CA ALA A 130 -10.91 8.93 3.54
C ALA A 130 -11.79 9.78 4.46
N HIS A 131 -13.10 9.79 4.21
CA HIS A 131 -14.04 10.58 5.01
C HIS A 131 -15.00 9.67 5.78
N PHE A 132 -15.23 9.99 7.05
CA PHE A 132 -16.23 9.33 7.87
C PHE A 132 -16.98 10.32 8.77
N ARG A 133 -18.29 10.43 8.56
CA ARG A 133 -19.11 11.52 9.15
C ARG A 133 -19.62 11.33 10.58
N TYR A 134 -19.53 10.12 11.11
CA TYR A 134 -20.10 9.79 12.42
C TYR A 134 -19.01 9.79 13.48
N GLN A 135 -19.37 10.14 14.71
CA GLN A 135 -18.44 10.12 15.85
C GLN A 135 -17.74 8.77 15.96
N LEU A 136 -16.45 8.83 16.28
CA LEU A 136 -15.59 7.68 16.50
C LEU A 136 -15.03 7.73 17.91
N ASP A 137 -15.08 6.59 18.59
CA ASP A 137 -14.45 6.37 19.87
C ASP A 137 -13.00 5.93 19.66
N GLU A 138 -12.06 6.77 20.07
CA GLU A 138 -10.63 6.53 19.92
C GLU A 138 -10.16 5.32 20.73
N ASP A 139 -10.72 5.09 21.92
CA ASP A 139 -10.32 4.00 22.80
C ASP A 139 -10.76 2.64 22.25
N LEU A 140 -11.97 2.56 21.67
CA LEU A 140 -12.44 1.36 20.98
C LEU A 140 -11.57 1.05 19.75
N MET A 141 -11.18 2.07 18.99
CA MET A 141 -10.29 1.89 17.84
C MET A 141 -8.89 1.43 18.27
N ARG A 142 -8.33 2.00 19.34
CA ARG A 142 -7.02 1.60 19.89
C ARG A 142 -7.03 0.15 20.36
N GLN A 143 -8.09 -0.29 21.05
CA GLN A 143 -8.25 -1.68 21.45
C GLN A 143 -8.33 -2.63 20.25
N ALA A 144 -9.11 -2.27 19.21
CA ALA A 144 -9.20 -3.06 17.99
C ALA A 144 -7.86 -3.17 17.25
N LEU A 145 -7.07 -2.10 17.21
CA LEU A 145 -5.74 -2.10 16.58
C LEU A 145 -4.75 -2.98 17.34
N ALA A 146 -4.79 -2.99 18.67
CA ALA A 146 -3.93 -3.84 19.49
C ALA A 146 -4.12 -5.34 19.17
N ASP A 147 -5.35 -5.76 18.90
CA ASP A 147 -5.67 -7.15 18.53
C ASP A 147 -5.13 -7.57 17.15
N LEU A 148 -4.72 -6.63 16.30
CA LEU A 148 -4.10 -6.91 15.00
C LEU A 148 -2.60 -7.21 15.09
N VAL A 149 -1.94 -6.78 16.17
CA VAL A 149 -0.49 -6.96 16.36
C VAL A 149 -0.18 -8.44 16.63
N GLY A 150 0.92 -8.92 16.04
CA GLY A 150 1.36 -10.30 16.14
C GLY A 150 1.29 -11.05 14.82
N THR A 151 1.49 -12.37 14.90
CA THR A 151 1.50 -13.28 13.75
C THR A 151 0.17 -14.03 13.68
N HIS A 152 -0.60 -13.79 12.63
CA HIS A 152 -1.94 -14.34 12.47
C HIS A 152 -2.20 -14.80 11.04
N ASP A 153 -3.18 -15.69 10.88
CA ASP A 153 -3.79 -15.95 9.59
C ASP A 153 -4.81 -14.84 9.27
N PHE A 154 -4.48 -13.98 8.31
CA PHE A 154 -5.29 -12.83 7.94
C PHE A 154 -6.33 -13.13 6.86
N THR A 155 -6.71 -14.40 6.67
CA THR A 155 -7.73 -14.78 5.68
C THR A 155 -9.04 -14.01 5.87
N GLY A 156 -9.48 -13.78 7.12
CA GLY A 156 -10.68 -12.98 7.39
C GLY A 156 -10.58 -11.50 6.96
N PHE A 157 -9.39 -11.01 6.66
CA PHE A 157 -9.14 -9.65 6.19
C PHE A 157 -8.67 -9.59 4.73
N THR A 158 -8.54 -10.70 4.01
CA THR A 158 -8.20 -10.67 2.57
C THR A 158 -9.45 -10.65 1.71
N ALA A 159 -9.38 -10.07 0.51
CA ALA A 159 -10.48 -10.18 -0.45
C ALA A 159 -10.59 -11.59 -1.04
N ALA A 160 -11.82 -11.99 -1.40
CA ALA A 160 -12.08 -13.20 -2.18
C ALA A 160 -11.29 -13.12 -3.51
N GLY A 161 -10.56 -14.18 -3.85
CA GLY A 161 -9.71 -14.24 -5.04
C GLY A 161 -8.22 -13.94 -4.80
N ALA A 162 -7.77 -13.76 -3.56
CA ALA A 162 -6.34 -13.75 -3.27
C ALA A 162 -5.71 -15.10 -3.63
N THR A 163 -4.77 -15.10 -4.59
CA THR A 163 -4.08 -16.30 -5.11
C THR A 163 -2.90 -16.76 -4.26
N VAL A 164 -2.63 -16.05 -3.15
CA VAL A 164 -1.52 -16.41 -2.26
C VAL A 164 -1.96 -17.55 -1.34
N GLU A 165 -1.20 -18.64 -1.36
CA GLU A 165 -1.43 -19.81 -0.51
C GLU A 165 -1.20 -19.47 0.97
N ASP A 166 -0.04 -18.89 1.30
CA ASP A 166 0.28 -18.47 2.66
C ASP A 166 -0.31 -17.09 2.99
N LYS A 167 -1.30 -17.11 3.89
CA LYS A 167 -2.03 -15.94 4.39
C LYS A 167 -1.61 -15.54 5.80
N ILE A 168 -0.56 -16.15 6.34
CA ILE A 168 0.01 -15.79 7.64
C ILE A 168 0.88 -14.55 7.46
N ARG A 169 0.61 -13.50 8.22
CA ARG A 169 1.44 -12.28 8.25
C ARG A 169 1.74 -11.89 9.68
N THR A 170 2.80 -11.12 9.85
CA THR A 170 3.20 -10.53 11.12
C THR A 170 3.03 -9.03 11.03
N ILE A 171 2.15 -8.48 11.86
CA ILE A 171 2.01 -7.04 12.07
C ILE A 171 2.78 -6.69 13.34
N THR A 172 3.79 -5.84 13.21
CA THR A 172 4.64 -5.38 14.32
C THR A 172 4.15 -4.06 14.91
N GLN A 173 3.36 -3.29 14.16
CA GLN A 173 2.73 -2.05 14.62
C GLN A 173 1.35 -1.88 14.00
N ALA A 174 0.37 -1.54 14.83
CA ALA A 174 -0.94 -1.05 14.42
C ALA A 174 -1.35 0.07 15.39
N GLU A 175 -1.35 1.32 14.93
CA GLU A 175 -1.44 2.49 15.82
C GLU A 175 -2.41 3.54 15.27
N LEU A 176 -3.10 4.23 16.18
CA LEU A 176 -3.88 5.44 15.90
C LEU A 176 -3.13 6.66 16.45
N VAL A 177 -2.92 7.65 15.59
CA VAL A 177 -2.38 8.97 15.91
C VAL A 177 -3.45 10.01 15.60
N LYS A 178 -3.84 10.79 16.60
CA LYS A 178 -4.70 11.96 16.40
C LYS A 178 -3.82 13.11 15.89
N LEU A 179 -4.14 13.61 14.69
CA LEU A 179 -3.43 14.74 14.09
C LEU A 179 -4.03 16.06 14.57
N ASP A 180 -5.35 16.11 14.61
CA ASP A 180 -6.17 17.21 15.12
C ASP A 180 -7.58 16.68 15.46
N ASP A 181 -8.52 17.56 15.78
CA ASP A 181 -9.89 17.19 16.19
C ASP A 181 -10.70 16.45 15.13
N GLU A 182 -10.40 16.65 13.85
CA GLU A 182 -11.13 16.05 12.74
C GLU A 182 -10.28 15.05 11.95
N ASN A 183 -9.02 14.83 12.29
CA ASN A 183 -8.12 14.02 11.48
C ASN A 183 -7.31 13.00 12.27
N TYR A 184 -7.36 11.77 11.78
CA TYR A 184 -6.60 10.63 12.30
C TYR A 184 -5.63 10.10 11.26
N LYS A 185 -4.49 9.62 11.74
CA LYS A 185 -3.54 8.81 10.99
C LYS A 185 -3.42 7.45 11.64
N PHE A 186 -3.57 6.40 10.84
CA PHE A 186 -3.34 5.03 11.26
C PHE A 186 -2.04 4.52 10.65
N ILE A 187 -1.23 3.81 11.43
CA ILE A 187 0.04 3.24 10.98
C ILE A 187 -0.05 1.73 11.08
N PHE A 188 0.31 1.04 10.00
CA PHE A 188 0.43 -0.43 9.96
C PHE A 188 1.83 -0.81 9.48
N ARG A 189 2.59 -1.52 10.32
CA ARG A 189 3.92 -2.06 9.98
C ARG A 189 3.90 -3.58 10.06
N GLY A 190 4.51 -4.25 9.10
CA GLY A 190 4.62 -5.70 9.12
C GLY A 190 5.49 -6.27 8.00
N ASN A 191 5.65 -7.59 8.00
CA ASN A 191 6.45 -8.33 7.01
C ASN A 191 5.79 -8.45 5.62
N GLY A 192 4.57 -7.95 5.48
CA GLY A 192 3.81 -7.96 4.24
C GLY A 192 2.32 -7.89 4.52
N PHE A 193 1.54 -7.54 3.49
CA PHE A 193 0.09 -7.44 3.58
C PHE A 193 -0.56 -8.14 2.39
N LEU A 194 -1.66 -8.83 2.63
CA LEU A 194 -2.49 -9.48 1.63
C LEU A 194 -3.30 -8.44 0.84
N TYR A 195 -3.85 -8.88 -0.29
CA TYR A 195 -4.69 -8.03 -1.13
C TYR A 195 -5.88 -7.47 -0.35
N LYS A 196 -6.00 -6.14 -0.32
CA LYS A 196 -6.98 -5.35 0.46
C LYS A 196 -6.90 -5.51 1.99
N GLN A 197 -5.88 -6.16 2.55
CA GLN A 197 -5.81 -6.45 3.99
C GLN A 197 -5.92 -5.19 4.84
N VAL A 198 -5.05 -4.20 4.62
CA VAL A 198 -5.03 -2.95 5.40
C VAL A 198 -6.37 -2.24 5.35
N ARG A 199 -7.00 -2.16 4.18
CA ARG A 199 -8.31 -1.50 4.01
C ARG A 199 -9.44 -2.27 4.65
N ASN A 200 -9.40 -3.61 4.65
CA ASN A 200 -10.40 -4.43 5.33
C ASN A 200 -10.24 -4.32 6.86
N MET A 201 -9.01 -4.32 7.38
CA MET A 201 -8.74 -4.07 8.80
C MET A 201 -9.25 -2.68 9.21
N MET A 202 -8.89 -1.64 8.45
CA MET A 202 -9.33 -0.27 8.70
C MET A 202 -10.85 -0.13 8.66
N GLY A 203 -11.51 -0.80 7.70
CA GLY A 203 -12.95 -0.84 7.59
C GLY A 203 -13.64 -1.42 8.84
N THR A 204 -13.09 -2.49 9.40
CA THR A 204 -13.54 -3.06 10.67
C THR A 204 -13.25 -2.13 11.85
N VAL A 205 -12.06 -1.54 11.93
CA VAL A 205 -11.69 -0.59 12.99
C VAL A 205 -12.66 0.61 13.02
N ILE A 206 -13.02 1.17 11.87
CA ILE A 206 -14.02 2.26 11.78
C ILE A 206 -15.39 1.80 12.30
N LYS A 207 -15.81 0.56 12.00
CA LYS A 207 -17.09 0.01 12.49
C LYS A 207 -17.07 -0.26 13.99
N ILE A 208 -15.92 -0.59 14.56
CA ILE A 208 -15.77 -0.72 16.02
C ILE A 208 -15.79 0.68 16.64
N GLY A 209 -15.01 1.62 16.10
CA GLY A 209 -14.96 3.00 16.59
C GLY A 209 -16.31 3.71 16.58
N ASN A 210 -17.19 3.42 15.63
CA ASN A 210 -18.53 3.99 15.61
C ASN A 210 -19.61 3.15 16.33
N GLY A 211 -19.20 2.14 17.11
CA GLY A 211 -20.08 1.30 17.92
C GLY A 211 -20.96 0.32 17.13
N ARG A 212 -20.68 0.07 15.85
CA ARG A 212 -21.46 -0.87 15.01
C ARG A 212 -20.91 -2.29 15.03
N MET A 213 -19.73 -2.50 15.60
CA MET A 213 -19.13 -3.81 15.85
C MET A 213 -18.52 -3.83 17.26
N PRO A 214 -18.54 -4.97 17.96
CA PRO A 214 -17.88 -5.08 19.25
C PRO A 214 -16.36 -5.07 19.09
N VAL A 215 -15.62 -4.65 20.11
CA VAL A 215 -14.13 -4.66 20.11
C VAL A 215 -13.58 -6.07 19.84
N SER A 216 -14.24 -7.10 20.36
CA SER A 216 -13.87 -8.52 20.14
C SER A 216 -14.00 -8.99 18.69
N GLN A 217 -14.55 -8.18 17.79
CA GLN A 217 -14.77 -8.55 16.40
C GLN A 217 -13.47 -8.87 15.66
N ILE A 218 -12.36 -8.17 15.95
CA ILE A 218 -11.07 -8.45 15.32
C ILE A 218 -10.61 -9.88 15.62
N LYS A 219 -10.58 -10.27 16.90
CA LYS A 219 -10.22 -11.64 17.31
C LYS A 219 -11.11 -12.68 16.64
N LYS A 220 -12.43 -12.44 16.63
CA LYS A 220 -13.39 -13.33 15.98
C LYS A 220 -13.09 -13.52 14.48
N ILE A 221 -12.73 -12.46 13.76
CA ILE A 221 -12.37 -12.54 12.34
C ILE A 221 -11.07 -13.33 12.13
N LEU A 222 -10.05 -13.10 12.96
CA LEU A 222 -8.77 -13.81 12.89
C LEU A 222 -8.94 -15.32 13.18
N GLU A 223 -9.69 -15.66 14.23
CA GLU A 223 -9.95 -17.05 14.64
C GLU A 223 -10.80 -17.81 13.63
N SER A 224 -11.91 -17.21 13.19
CA SER A 224 -12.83 -17.85 12.25
C SER A 224 -12.35 -17.82 10.80
N LYS A 225 -11.38 -16.96 10.48
CA LYS A 225 -10.86 -16.73 9.12
C LYS A 225 -11.94 -16.32 8.12
N ASN A 226 -13.05 -15.77 8.60
CA ASN A 226 -14.21 -15.48 7.77
C ASN A 226 -14.27 -14.00 7.38
N ARG A 227 -14.16 -13.75 6.07
CA ARG A 227 -14.22 -12.39 5.50
C ARG A 227 -15.56 -11.71 5.69
N ASP A 228 -16.67 -12.45 5.77
CA ASP A 228 -18.01 -11.86 5.92
C ASP A 228 -18.23 -11.23 7.29
N LEU A 229 -17.38 -11.58 8.26
CA LEU A 229 -17.37 -10.98 9.59
C LEU A 229 -16.59 -9.66 9.65
N ALA A 230 -15.81 -9.33 8.62
CA ALA A 230 -15.08 -8.07 8.55
C ALA A 230 -15.97 -6.92 8.04
N GLY A 231 -15.59 -5.70 8.40
CA GLY A 231 -16.21 -4.49 7.90
C GLY A 231 -16.11 -4.33 6.37
N PRO A 232 -16.82 -3.31 5.82
CA PRO A 232 -16.65 -2.95 4.42
C PRO A 232 -15.21 -2.51 4.16
N THR A 233 -14.66 -2.79 2.98
CA THR A 233 -13.32 -2.32 2.62
C THR A 233 -13.26 -0.79 2.69
N ALA A 234 -12.32 -0.25 3.45
CA ALA A 234 -12.14 1.19 3.60
C ALA A 234 -11.77 1.86 2.26
N ALA A 235 -12.03 3.17 2.15
CA ALA A 235 -11.83 3.95 0.93
C ALA A 235 -10.33 3.99 0.55
N PRO A 236 -9.97 3.83 -0.74
CA PRO A 236 -8.57 3.72 -1.14
C PRO A 236 -7.79 5.04 -1.00
N GLU A 237 -8.44 6.19 -1.18
CA GLU A 237 -7.81 7.52 -1.16
C GLU A 237 -7.21 7.91 0.21
N GLY A 238 -7.54 7.16 1.26
CA GLY A 238 -6.92 7.33 2.58
C GLY A 238 -5.61 6.57 2.72
N LEU A 239 -5.34 5.55 1.90
CA LEU A 239 -4.23 4.62 2.09
C LEU A 239 -2.98 5.01 1.29
N TYR A 240 -1.83 4.93 1.96
CA TYR A 240 -0.52 5.20 1.41
C TYR A 240 0.43 4.05 1.73
N LEU A 241 1.13 3.51 0.73
CA LEU A 241 2.37 2.79 0.99
C LEU A 241 3.44 3.82 1.38
N LYS A 242 3.74 3.90 2.66
CA LYS A 242 4.67 4.90 3.20
C LYS A 242 6.11 4.55 2.86
N GLU A 243 6.51 3.32 3.15
CA GLU A 243 7.90 2.88 3.06
C GLU A 243 8.03 1.36 2.96
N VAL A 244 9.11 0.91 2.33
CA VAL A 244 9.55 -0.48 2.29
C VAL A 244 11.01 -0.52 2.69
N ILE A 245 11.30 -1.29 3.74
CA ILE A 245 12.61 -1.37 4.38
C ILE A 245 13.14 -2.78 4.15
N TYR A 246 14.25 -2.91 3.43
CA TYR A 246 14.94 -4.17 3.25
C TYR A 246 15.94 -4.39 4.37
N PHE A 247 16.16 -5.65 4.72
CA PHE A 247 17.21 -6.07 5.65
C PHE A 247 18.28 -6.84 4.88
N ASP A 248 19.52 -6.73 5.36
CA ASP A 248 20.65 -7.55 4.91
C ASP A 248 20.45 -9.04 5.26
#